data_AF-C0PUE8-F1
#
_entry.id   AF-C0PUE8-F1
#
_cell.length_a   1.000
_cell.length_b   1.000
_cell.length_c   1.000
_cell.angle_alpha   90.00
_cell.angle_beta   90.00
_cell.angle_gamma   90.00
#
_symmetry.space_group_name_H-M   'P 1'
#
loop_
_entity.id
_entity.type
_entity.pdbx_description
1 polymer ?
#
loop_
_entity_poly.entity_id
_entity_poly.type
_entity_poly.pdbx_seq_one_letter_code
_entity_poly.pdbx_strand_id
1 'polypeptide(L)'
;DQLQQSVTPFVVSVQATECAALNNMMQRVLERLMGTSVSVGNEEEPEQRSTNVNQKRVHCSLITLCNWYKAVTKKAASGTPSKKRTSVGKDMQQHPPIVVIFKDLEAFNSRVLQDFILICSRYVEQLPLMFVFGIATSPSTIQHMLPHSVSSLLCIELFQSLSCTQHLASVIDKVILTSQFPFKPSGKVLQVLVSIFLYHDFSVRNFIKGLQLALLEHFHSQPLSVLCCKKEAALVHATELSHRDVERLQQLPSFMRYVEEQGPQEQVELLTSDDHVKEVCQKLLNDLHKYHKNYYPILRCLHILTSSLPKYPLGKQIRELHISCLEKNVWENEEYASAMQLLRMMAKDELTSALKMCAEILKPGKTTKMRAALLQLDNLLAKFDQPDDLAAAENAAGEDLTSRGKGLQKKTDLFQLQKTLLEMKKSRRTKKMSQFEILRDQALEFIDSLVRSHLAPPESQPLYEVCYYSSSAVLRRHLNATPRTSIQTALSNPYHYLKNENLLAEDGTVSNAAPDICIVYKLHLECGRLINLYDWLEAYATVVSAAEGMDPDSADFGKVDELKHARFIQAVSELEFLGFIKSTKQKTDHVSRLTWGGC
;
A
#
# COMPACT_ATOMS: atom_id res chain seq x y z
N ASP A 1 -23.85 -4.63 12.44
CA ASP A 1 -24.96 -3.67 12.38
C ASP A 1 -25.95 -3.95 11.24
N GLN A 2 -25.52 -4.03 9.97
CA GLN A 2 -26.44 -4.34 8.87
C GLN A 2 -27.19 -5.69 9.04
N LEU A 3 -26.51 -6.76 9.46
CA LEU A 3 -27.15 -8.06 9.76
C LEU A 3 -28.19 -7.98 10.89
N GLN A 4 -27.94 -7.13 11.90
CA GLN A 4 -28.86 -6.91 13.01
C GLN A 4 -30.13 -6.18 12.59
N GLN A 5 -30.04 -5.32 11.56
CA GLN A 5 -31.15 -4.54 11.03
C GLN A 5 -31.94 -5.29 9.95
N SER A 6 -31.31 -6.15 9.15
CA SER A 6 -31.93 -6.77 7.98
C SER A 6 -32.35 -8.23 8.19
N VAL A 7 -31.62 -9.02 8.98
CA VAL A 7 -31.82 -10.48 9.09
C VAL A 7 -32.29 -10.87 10.48
N THR A 8 -31.49 -10.60 11.53
CA THR A 8 -31.83 -11.01 12.89
C THR A 8 -31.22 -10.13 13.96
N PRO A 9 -31.95 -9.82 15.05
CA PRO A 9 -31.39 -9.06 16.17
C PRO A 9 -30.33 -9.85 16.97
N PHE A 10 -30.24 -11.18 16.78
CA PHE A 10 -29.37 -12.08 17.54
C PHE A 10 -28.07 -12.38 16.80
N VAL A 11 -27.15 -11.40 16.77
CA VAL A 11 -25.81 -11.58 16.18
C VAL A 11 -24.75 -11.41 17.26
N VAL A 12 -23.88 -12.40 17.41
CA VAL A 12 -22.75 -12.38 18.35
C VAL A 12 -21.44 -12.60 17.60
N SER A 13 -20.44 -11.77 17.88
CA SER A 13 -19.07 -12.04 17.45
C SER A 13 -18.25 -12.62 18.61
N VAL A 14 -17.35 -13.54 18.31
CA VAL A 14 -16.50 -14.23 19.27
C VAL A 14 -15.05 -14.15 18.79
N GLN A 15 -14.13 -13.85 19.71
CA GLN A 15 -12.69 -13.84 19.47
C GLN A 15 -12.02 -15.05 20.12
N ALA A 16 -10.92 -15.53 19.51
CA ALA A 16 -10.20 -16.70 19.99
C ALA A 16 -9.55 -16.49 21.36
N THR A 17 -9.05 -15.28 21.62
CA THR A 17 -8.43 -14.87 22.90
C THR A 17 -9.38 -15.04 24.09
N GLU A 18 -10.68 -14.87 23.86
CA GLU A 18 -11.72 -14.99 24.87
C GLU A 18 -12.17 -16.46 25.11
N CYS A 19 -11.79 -17.37 24.21
CA CYS A 19 -12.32 -18.73 24.10
C CYS A 19 -11.28 -19.83 24.33
N ALA A 20 -10.46 -19.67 25.38
CA ALA A 20 -9.45 -20.69 25.74
C ALA A 20 -10.07 -22.03 26.19
N ALA A 21 -11.28 -22.01 26.76
CA ALA A 21 -12.00 -23.17 27.23
C ALA A 21 -13.48 -23.13 26.80
N LEU A 22 -14.10 -24.31 26.67
CA LEU A 22 -15.49 -24.46 26.24
C LEU A 22 -16.48 -23.68 27.14
N ASN A 23 -16.27 -23.70 28.45
CA ASN A 23 -17.11 -22.96 29.39
C ASN A 23 -17.06 -21.45 29.13
N ASN A 24 -15.87 -20.92 28.83
CA ASN A 24 -15.69 -19.50 28.55
C ASN A 24 -16.37 -19.12 27.24
N MET A 25 -16.23 -19.96 26.21
CA MET A 25 -16.88 -19.78 24.92
C MET A 25 -18.41 -19.77 25.05
N MET A 26 -18.98 -20.77 25.74
CA MET A 26 -20.42 -20.83 26.00
C MET A 26 -20.91 -19.63 26.82
N GLN A 27 -20.19 -19.27 27.88
CA GLN A 27 -20.53 -18.13 28.73
C GLN A 27 -20.53 -16.82 27.91
N ARG A 28 -19.52 -16.59 27.06
CA ARG A 28 -19.42 -15.37 26.25
C ARG A 28 -20.50 -15.28 25.17
N VAL A 29 -20.80 -16.39 24.50
CA VAL A 29 -21.92 -16.45 23.54
C VAL A 29 -23.23 -16.11 24.25
N LEU A 30 -23.43 -16.64 25.46
CA LEU A 30 -24.62 -16.40 26.27
C LEU A 30 -24.73 -14.97 26.78
N GLU A 31 -23.64 -14.41 27.33
CA GLU A 31 -23.58 -13.04 27.81
C GLU A 31 -23.86 -12.02 26.69
N ARG A 32 -23.28 -12.26 25.50
CA ARG A 32 -23.47 -11.39 24.33
C ARG A 32 -24.86 -11.54 23.70
N LEU A 33 -25.47 -12.73 23.72
CA LEU A 33 -26.84 -12.94 23.23
C LEU A 33 -27.89 -12.33 24.17
N MET A 34 -27.71 -12.48 25.50
CA MET A 34 -28.67 -12.00 26.50
C MET A 34 -28.57 -10.48 26.77
N GLY A 35 -27.63 -9.78 26.12
CA GLY A 35 -27.53 -8.32 26.19
C GLY A 35 -27.00 -7.78 27.54
N THR A 36 -26.30 -8.59 28.34
CA THR A 36 -25.49 -8.08 29.46
C THR A 36 -24.26 -7.38 28.90
N SER A 37 -24.44 -6.09 28.59
CA SER A 37 -23.46 -5.09 28.14
C SER A 37 -22.00 -5.54 28.06
N VAL A 38 -21.52 -5.76 26.83
CA VAL A 38 -20.11 -5.50 26.50
C VAL A 38 -20.14 -4.39 25.45
N SER A 39 -19.80 -3.17 25.87
CA SER A 39 -19.43 -2.13 24.92
C SER A 39 -18.23 -2.65 24.14
N VAL A 40 -18.41 -2.87 22.84
CA VAL A 40 -17.29 -3.03 21.91
C VAL A 40 -16.63 -1.66 21.82
N GLY A 41 -15.75 -1.37 22.77
CA GLY A 41 -14.83 -0.26 22.67
C GLY A 41 -13.91 -0.52 21.49
N ASN A 42 -13.85 0.44 20.57
CA ASN A 42 -12.80 0.52 19.58
C ASN A 42 -11.45 0.35 20.30
N GLU A 43 -10.62 -0.55 19.80
CA GLU A 43 -9.21 -0.59 20.17
C GLU A 43 -8.56 0.71 19.70
N GLU A 44 -8.33 1.63 20.62
CA GLU A 44 -7.18 2.54 20.72
C GLU A 44 -7.22 3.23 22.10
N GLU A 45 -6.09 3.19 22.80
CA GLU A 45 -5.72 3.83 24.09
C GLU A 45 -5.83 3.01 25.40
N PRO A 46 -4.71 2.85 26.14
CA PRO A 46 -4.70 2.38 27.51
C PRO A 46 -4.67 3.59 28.46
N GLU A 47 -5.81 3.98 29.02
CA GLU A 47 -5.80 4.81 30.23
C GLU A 47 -6.59 4.16 31.36
N GLN A 48 -5.87 4.00 32.46
CA GLN A 48 -6.36 3.56 33.76
C GLN A 48 -7.45 4.51 34.25
N ARG A 49 -8.65 3.99 34.52
CA ARG A 49 -9.44 4.37 35.70
C ARG A 49 -10.53 3.34 35.99
N SER A 50 -10.47 2.88 37.24
CA SER A 50 -11.39 2.05 38.01
C SER A 50 -12.89 2.15 37.68
N THR A 51 -13.59 1.04 37.69
CA THR A 51 -14.66 0.78 38.69
C THR A 51 -15.07 -0.70 38.71
N ASN A 52 -15.19 -1.23 39.92
CA ASN A 52 -15.69 -2.56 40.24
C ASN A 52 -17.13 -2.74 39.73
N VAL A 53 -17.38 -3.78 38.92
CA VAL A 53 -18.70 -4.42 38.86
C VAL A 53 -18.52 -5.93 38.98
N ASN A 54 -18.93 -6.46 40.13
CA ASN A 54 -19.02 -7.89 40.42
C ASN A 54 -19.88 -8.61 39.37
N GLN A 55 -19.25 -9.28 38.41
CA GLN A 55 -19.92 -10.27 37.56
C GLN A 55 -20.09 -11.56 38.38
N LYS A 56 -21.29 -11.79 38.92
CA LYS A 56 -21.68 -13.13 39.38
C LYS A 56 -21.58 -14.07 38.17
N ARG A 57 -20.66 -15.04 38.21
CA ARG A 57 -20.58 -16.15 37.25
C ARG A 57 -21.88 -16.96 37.33
N VAL A 58 -22.88 -16.58 36.55
CA VAL A 58 -24.09 -17.38 36.38
C VAL A 58 -23.67 -18.63 35.61
N HIS A 59 -24.08 -19.82 36.08
CA HIS A 59 -23.88 -21.05 35.34
C HIS A 59 -24.66 -20.99 34.02
N CYS A 60 -23.96 -20.56 32.97
CA CYS A 60 -24.47 -20.35 31.63
C CYS A 60 -24.54 -21.70 30.88
N SER A 61 -25.69 -22.37 30.96
CA SER A 61 -25.96 -23.60 30.19
C SER A 61 -26.71 -23.31 28.88
N LEU A 62 -26.55 -24.14 27.86
CA LEU A 62 -27.33 -24.06 26.62
C LEU A 62 -28.84 -24.25 26.85
N ILE A 63 -29.24 -24.93 27.93
CA ILE A 63 -30.64 -25.05 28.34
C ILE A 63 -31.20 -23.66 28.75
N THR A 64 -30.40 -22.86 29.44
CA THR A 64 -30.74 -21.47 29.78
C THR A 64 -30.93 -20.63 28.50
N LEU A 65 -30.10 -20.85 27.48
CA LEU A 65 -30.26 -20.20 26.17
C LEU A 65 -31.57 -20.59 25.49
N CYS A 66 -31.91 -21.87 25.46
CA CYS A 66 -33.15 -22.37 24.86
C CYS A 66 -34.38 -21.74 25.54
N ASN A 67 -34.37 -21.67 26.87
CA ASN A 67 -35.47 -21.08 27.64
C ASN A 67 -35.58 -19.57 27.40
N TRP A 68 -34.45 -18.87 27.37
CA TRP A 68 -34.41 -17.44 27.04
C TRP A 68 -34.90 -17.18 25.60
N TYR A 69 -34.41 -17.92 24.62
CA TYR A 69 -34.79 -17.77 23.22
C TYR A 69 -36.28 -18.04 23.01
N LYS A 70 -36.84 -19.09 23.64
CA LYS A 70 -38.29 -19.35 23.66
C LYS A 70 -39.09 -18.20 24.31
N ALA A 71 -38.57 -17.56 25.36
CA ALA A 71 -39.22 -16.43 26.00
C ALA A 71 -39.20 -15.16 25.13
N VAL A 72 -38.09 -14.88 24.44
CA VAL A 72 -37.94 -13.70 23.58
C VAL A 72 -38.73 -13.84 22.29
N THR A 73 -38.73 -15.01 21.66
CA THR A 73 -39.52 -15.30 20.45
C THR A 73 -41.03 -15.28 20.73
N LYS A 74 -41.48 -15.79 21.88
CA LYS A 74 -42.89 -15.68 22.31
C LYS A 74 -43.32 -14.22 22.56
N LYS A 75 -42.46 -13.39 23.15
CA LYS A 75 -42.75 -11.94 23.33
C LYS A 75 -42.86 -11.20 21.99
N ALA A 76 -41.99 -11.51 21.03
CA ALA A 76 -42.02 -10.93 19.69
C ALA A 76 -43.29 -11.29 18.89
N ALA A 77 -43.85 -12.49 19.09
CA ALA A 77 -45.11 -12.92 18.48
C ALA A 77 -46.37 -12.26 19.09
N SER A 78 -46.27 -11.69 20.31
CA SER A 78 -47.39 -11.08 21.04
C SER A 78 -47.52 -9.55 20.90
N GLY A 79 -46.59 -8.90 20.19
CA GLY A 79 -46.64 -7.45 19.93
C GLY A 79 -47.54 -7.08 18.74
N THR A 80 -48.33 -6.02 18.89
CA THR A 80 -49.37 -5.51 17.95
C THR A 80 -48.98 -5.50 16.45
N PRO A 81 -49.92 -5.77 15.52
CA PRO A 81 -49.64 -5.85 14.09
C PRO A 81 -49.54 -4.44 13.48
N SER A 82 -48.33 -3.95 13.24
CA SER A 82 -48.11 -2.68 12.52
C SER A 82 -47.71 -2.92 11.06
N LYS A 83 -48.67 -2.61 10.17
CA LYS A 83 -48.59 -2.22 8.74
C LYS A 83 -47.66 -2.99 7.79
N LYS A 84 -48.32 -3.83 6.96
CA LYS A 84 -48.00 -4.27 5.58
C LYS A 84 -46.53 -4.14 5.13
N ARG A 85 -45.78 -5.25 5.24
CA ARG A 85 -44.65 -5.56 4.35
C ARG A 85 -45.11 -6.58 3.31
N THR A 86 -44.72 -6.31 2.06
CA THR A 86 -45.02 -7.07 0.85
C THR A 86 -44.47 -8.50 0.90
N SER A 87 -45.18 -9.39 0.24
CA SER A 87 -45.20 -10.84 0.38
C SER A 87 -44.07 -11.55 -0.37
N VAL A 88 -42.96 -11.84 0.32
CA VAL A 88 -42.09 -12.99 0.03
C VAL A 88 -41.55 -13.53 1.37
N GLY A 89 -41.92 -14.76 1.73
CA GLY A 89 -41.34 -15.51 2.87
C GLY A 89 -42.04 -15.38 4.22
N LYS A 90 -43.29 -15.87 4.34
CA LYS A 90 -44.05 -15.88 5.61
C LYS A 90 -43.59 -16.94 6.64
N ASP A 91 -42.77 -17.93 6.26
CA ASP A 91 -42.34 -18.99 7.18
C ASP A 91 -41.06 -18.68 7.96
N MET A 92 -40.26 -17.70 7.53
CA MET A 92 -39.00 -17.31 8.20
C MET A 92 -39.18 -16.43 9.45
N GLN A 93 -40.40 -16.01 9.78
CA GLN A 93 -40.66 -15.02 10.85
C GLN A 93 -41.00 -15.62 12.23
N GLN A 94 -41.18 -16.94 12.35
CA GLN A 94 -41.53 -17.55 13.65
C GLN A 94 -40.31 -17.84 14.54
N HIS A 95 -39.12 -18.03 13.97
CA HIS A 95 -37.88 -18.30 14.71
C HIS A 95 -36.67 -17.59 14.06
N PRO A 96 -36.30 -16.37 14.49
CA PRO A 96 -35.13 -15.67 13.96
C PRO A 96 -33.82 -16.42 14.25
N PRO A 97 -32.96 -16.72 13.26
CA PRO A 97 -31.68 -17.38 13.49
C PRO A 97 -30.77 -16.63 14.48
N ILE A 98 -29.97 -17.39 15.22
CA ILE A 98 -28.89 -16.89 16.07
C ILE A 98 -27.60 -17.02 15.27
N VAL A 99 -26.98 -15.89 14.92
CA VAL A 99 -25.74 -15.86 14.16
C VAL A 99 -24.55 -15.70 15.10
N VAL A 100 -23.63 -16.67 15.09
CA VAL A 100 -22.36 -16.60 15.82
C VAL A 100 -21.22 -16.46 14.82
N ILE A 101 -20.50 -15.33 14.90
CA ILE A 101 -19.40 -14.94 14.02
C ILE A 101 -18.08 -15.25 14.72
N PHE A 102 -17.28 -16.12 14.12
CA PHE A 102 -15.91 -16.42 14.50
C PHE A 102 -14.98 -15.59 13.63
N LYS A 103 -14.33 -14.56 14.18
CA LYS A 103 -13.52 -13.63 13.36
C LYS A 103 -12.27 -14.28 12.78
N ASP A 104 -11.53 -15.03 13.59
CA ASP A 104 -10.25 -15.65 13.22
C ASP A 104 -10.26 -17.14 13.57
N LEU A 105 -10.80 -17.97 12.68
CA LEU A 105 -10.96 -19.41 12.94
C LEU A 105 -9.64 -20.09 13.33
N GLU A 106 -8.54 -19.70 12.68
CA GLU A 106 -7.20 -20.26 12.85
C GLU A 106 -6.63 -20.08 14.26
N ALA A 107 -7.06 -19.05 14.98
CA ALA A 107 -6.59 -18.77 16.33
C ALA A 107 -7.33 -19.60 17.40
N PHE A 108 -8.45 -20.25 17.06
CA PHE A 108 -9.21 -21.06 18.01
C PHE A 108 -8.56 -22.42 18.25
N ASN A 109 -8.71 -22.92 19.48
CA ASN A 109 -8.37 -24.30 19.80
C ASN A 109 -9.36 -25.25 19.10
N SER A 110 -8.84 -26.14 18.27
CA SER A 110 -9.64 -27.09 17.48
C SER A 110 -10.57 -27.95 18.33
N ARG A 111 -10.12 -28.40 19.51
CA ARG A 111 -10.94 -29.24 20.41
C ARG A 111 -12.13 -28.47 20.97
N VAL A 112 -11.91 -27.23 21.41
CA VAL A 112 -12.96 -26.37 21.99
C VAL A 112 -14.04 -26.09 20.94
N LEU A 113 -13.61 -25.78 19.71
CA LEU A 113 -14.54 -25.53 18.61
C LEU A 113 -15.34 -26.78 18.23
N GLN A 114 -14.69 -27.94 18.15
CA GLN A 114 -15.34 -29.23 17.86
C GLN A 114 -16.40 -29.56 18.92
N ASP A 115 -16.04 -29.49 20.20
CA ASP A 115 -16.95 -29.76 21.31
C ASP A 115 -18.13 -28.78 21.30
N PHE A 116 -17.88 -27.50 21.04
CA PHE A 116 -18.93 -26.50 20.93
C PHE A 116 -19.93 -26.82 19.81
N ILE A 117 -19.44 -27.14 18.61
CA ILE A 117 -20.30 -27.49 17.47
C ILE A 117 -21.10 -28.77 17.77
N LEU A 118 -20.48 -29.78 18.37
CA LEU A 118 -21.17 -31.02 18.77
C LEU A 118 -22.28 -30.77 19.78
N ILE A 119 -22.05 -29.90 20.76
CA ILE A 119 -23.09 -29.54 21.73
C ILE A 119 -24.20 -28.75 21.02
N CYS A 120 -23.86 -27.75 20.20
CA CYS A 120 -24.83 -26.97 19.44
C CYS A 120 -25.70 -27.83 18.52
N SER A 121 -25.12 -28.85 17.87
CA SER A 121 -25.83 -29.79 17.00
C SER A 121 -26.99 -30.49 17.71
N ARG A 122 -26.84 -30.83 19.00
CA ARG A 122 -27.91 -31.46 19.80
C ARG A 122 -29.09 -30.52 20.10
N TYR A 123 -28.91 -29.21 19.95
CA TYR A 123 -29.94 -28.20 20.24
C TYR A 123 -30.50 -27.53 18.97
N VAL A 124 -30.19 -28.04 17.77
CA VAL A 124 -30.62 -27.45 16.48
C VAL A 124 -32.14 -27.37 16.35
N GLU A 125 -32.88 -28.37 16.86
CA GLU A 125 -34.35 -28.35 16.84
C GLU A 125 -34.96 -27.23 17.69
N GLN A 126 -34.23 -26.74 18.69
CA GLN A 126 -34.71 -25.70 19.62
C GLN A 126 -34.11 -24.31 19.35
N LEU A 127 -32.96 -24.26 18.68
CA LEU A 127 -32.21 -23.05 18.39
C LEU A 127 -31.73 -23.08 16.93
N PRO A 128 -32.26 -22.20 16.06
CA PRO A 128 -31.73 -22.04 14.70
C PRO A 128 -30.36 -21.33 14.75
N LEU A 129 -29.28 -22.10 14.91
CA LEU A 129 -27.90 -21.58 14.99
C LEU A 129 -27.26 -21.49 13.60
N MET A 130 -26.64 -20.35 13.30
CA MET A 130 -25.87 -20.10 12.08
C MET A 130 -24.44 -19.68 12.48
N PHE A 131 -23.44 -20.31 11.87
CA PHE A 131 -22.03 -19.99 12.12
C PHE A 131 -21.42 -19.29 10.91
N VAL A 132 -20.75 -18.16 11.16
CA VAL A 132 -19.95 -17.45 10.16
C VAL A 132 -18.49 -17.59 10.55
N PHE A 133 -17.72 -18.30 9.73
CA PHE A 133 -16.29 -18.49 9.95
C PHE A 133 -15.49 -17.48 9.13
N GLY A 134 -14.78 -16.58 9.81
CA GLY A 134 -13.75 -15.75 9.24
C GLY A 134 -12.46 -16.57 9.08
N ILE A 135 -12.08 -16.81 7.83
CA ILE A 135 -10.90 -17.60 7.46
C ILE A 135 -9.94 -16.66 6.74
N ALA A 136 -8.68 -16.64 7.19
CA ALA A 136 -7.65 -15.80 6.58
C ALA A 136 -6.97 -16.48 5.38
N THR A 137 -6.78 -17.81 5.46
CA THR A 137 -6.03 -18.58 4.47
C THR A 137 -6.90 -19.20 3.37
N SER A 138 -7.28 -20.46 3.53
CA SER A 138 -8.04 -21.21 2.54
C SER A 138 -9.07 -22.13 3.21
N PRO A 139 -10.12 -22.55 2.49
CA PRO A 139 -11.15 -23.43 3.06
C PRO A 139 -10.63 -24.78 3.57
N SER A 140 -9.44 -25.23 3.16
CA SER A 140 -8.83 -26.48 3.67
C SER A 140 -8.53 -26.40 5.17
N THR A 141 -8.34 -25.19 5.72
CA THR A 141 -8.17 -24.98 7.17
C THR A 141 -9.35 -25.53 7.97
N ILE A 142 -10.58 -25.44 7.44
CA ILE A 142 -11.75 -26.04 8.08
C ILE A 142 -11.59 -27.57 8.15
N GLN A 143 -11.10 -28.21 7.08
CA GLN A 143 -10.90 -29.66 7.05
C GLN A 143 -9.80 -30.12 8.01
N HIS A 144 -8.79 -29.29 8.24
CA HIS A 144 -7.74 -29.56 9.22
C HIS A 144 -8.20 -29.33 10.67
N MET A 145 -9.05 -28.33 10.92
CA MET A 145 -9.53 -28.00 12.26
C MET A 145 -10.74 -28.83 12.70
N LEU A 146 -11.62 -29.21 11.78
CA LEU A 146 -12.84 -29.97 12.04
C LEU A 146 -12.75 -31.36 11.39
N PRO A 147 -12.70 -32.45 12.18
CA PRO A 147 -12.79 -33.80 11.67
C PRO A 147 -14.08 -34.03 10.87
N HIS A 148 -14.08 -35.02 9.98
CA HIS A 148 -15.25 -35.38 9.17
C HIS A 148 -16.52 -35.63 10.00
N SER A 149 -16.39 -36.14 11.23
CA SER A 149 -17.52 -36.38 12.15
C SER A 149 -18.23 -35.09 12.59
N VAL A 150 -17.52 -33.97 12.64
CA VAL A 150 -18.08 -32.65 13.01
C VAL A 150 -18.46 -31.87 11.76
N SER A 151 -17.64 -31.96 10.71
CA SER A 151 -17.89 -31.29 9.43
C SER A 151 -19.19 -31.76 8.76
N SER A 152 -19.54 -33.04 8.89
CA SER A 152 -20.82 -33.58 8.37
C SER A 152 -22.07 -33.01 9.05
N LEU A 153 -21.93 -32.40 10.23
CA LEU A 153 -23.02 -31.74 10.95
C LEU A 153 -23.25 -30.29 10.47
N LEU A 154 -22.35 -29.76 9.64
CA LEU A 154 -22.39 -28.40 9.15
C LEU A 154 -22.75 -28.39 7.66
N CYS A 155 -23.73 -27.55 7.29
CA CYS A 155 -23.93 -27.17 5.90
C CYS A 155 -23.06 -25.95 5.61
N ILE A 156 -21.92 -26.16 4.95
CA ILE A 156 -20.92 -25.10 4.71
C ILE A 156 -21.12 -24.52 3.31
N GLU A 157 -21.37 -23.21 3.24
CA GLU A 157 -21.32 -22.43 2.01
C GLU A 157 -20.10 -21.50 2.03
N LEU A 158 -19.40 -21.41 0.91
CA LEU A 158 -18.18 -20.60 0.80
C LEU A 158 -18.51 -19.21 0.26
N PHE A 159 -18.13 -18.20 1.02
CA PHE A 159 -18.22 -16.79 0.62
C PHE A 159 -16.82 -16.23 0.43
N GLN A 160 -16.59 -15.57 -0.70
CA GLN A 160 -15.33 -14.90 -0.99
C GLN A 160 -15.47 -13.40 -0.76
N SER A 161 -14.64 -12.83 0.11
CA SER A 161 -14.51 -11.38 0.24
C SER A 161 -13.60 -10.82 -0.85
N LEU A 162 -13.78 -9.52 -1.15
CA LEU A 162 -12.88 -8.76 -2.00
C LEU A 162 -11.44 -8.81 -1.46
N SER A 163 -10.44 -8.87 -2.34
CA SER A 163 -9.04 -8.93 -1.93
C SER A 163 -8.55 -7.60 -1.35
N CYS A 164 -7.54 -7.63 -0.49
CA CYS A 164 -6.92 -6.40 0.04
C CYS A 164 -6.33 -5.53 -1.08
N THR A 165 -5.79 -6.15 -2.14
CA THR A 165 -5.25 -5.45 -3.30
C THR A 165 -6.32 -4.69 -4.09
N GLN A 166 -7.53 -5.26 -4.23
CA GLN A 166 -8.67 -4.59 -4.85
C GLN A 166 -9.20 -3.45 -3.97
N HIS A 167 -9.28 -3.66 -2.65
CA HIS A 167 -9.64 -2.59 -1.72
C HIS A 167 -8.67 -1.42 -1.79
N LEU A 168 -7.36 -1.69 -1.77
CA LEU A 168 -6.35 -0.64 -1.92
C LEU A 168 -6.49 0.11 -3.25
N ALA A 169 -6.71 -0.60 -4.36
CA ALA A 169 -6.94 0.03 -5.65
C ALA A 169 -8.16 0.96 -5.62
N SER A 170 -9.26 0.55 -4.99
CA SER A 170 -10.45 1.39 -4.81
C SER A 170 -10.19 2.61 -3.92
N VAL A 171 -9.41 2.45 -2.84
CA VAL A 171 -9.02 3.55 -1.96
C VAL A 171 -8.14 4.55 -2.70
N ILE A 172 -7.13 4.09 -3.43
CA ILE A 172 -6.25 4.96 -4.23
C ILE A 172 -7.06 5.70 -5.30
N ASP A 173 -7.96 5.02 -6.00
CA ASP A 173 -8.78 5.64 -7.04
C ASP A 173 -9.73 6.72 -6.49
N LYS A 174 -10.39 6.44 -5.35
CA LYS A 174 -11.35 7.38 -4.74
C LYS A 174 -10.70 8.50 -3.92
N VAL A 175 -9.53 8.28 -3.33
CA VAL A 175 -8.87 9.26 -2.44
C VAL A 175 -7.75 10.00 -3.18
N ILE A 176 -6.78 9.29 -3.73
CA ILE A 176 -5.56 9.90 -4.29
C ILE A 176 -5.81 10.40 -5.72
N LEU A 177 -6.47 9.60 -6.56
CA LEU A 177 -6.72 9.90 -7.98
C LEU A 177 -7.95 10.78 -8.23
N THR A 178 -8.26 11.67 -7.28
CA THR A 178 -9.33 12.66 -7.42
C THR A 178 -8.80 14.07 -7.33
N SER A 179 -9.34 14.98 -8.15
CA SER A 179 -8.98 16.41 -8.10
C SER A 179 -9.67 17.19 -6.97
N GLN A 180 -10.44 16.51 -6.12
CA GLN A 180 -11.19 17.14 -5.03
C GLN A 180 -10.29 17.51 -3.84
N PHE A 181 -9.30 16.67 -3.56
CA PHE A 181 -8.33 16.89 -2.49
C PHE A 181 -7.09 17.59 -3.05
N PRO A 182 -6.67 18.74 -2.49
CA PRO A 182 -5.51 19.49 -2.97
C PRO A 182 -4.18 18.83 -2.59
N PHE A 183 -4.12 18.16 -1.44
CA PHE A 183 -2.93 17.42 -1.00
C PHE A 183 -2.66 16.19 -1.86
N LYS A 184 -1.39 16.00 -2.24
CA LYS A 184 -0.91 14.89 -3.07
C LYS A 184 0.41 14.30 -2.55
N PRO A 185 0.55 12.97 -2.49
CA PRO A 185 1.85 12.35 -2.27
C PRO A 185 2.68 12.38 -3.57
N SER A 186 3.99 12.60 -3.46
CA SER A 186 4.95 12.36 -4.55
C SER A 186 5.01 10.88 -4.96
N GLY A 187 5.56 10.61 -6.16
CA GLY A 187 5.76 9.24 -6.67
C GLY A 187 6.56 8.37 -5.70
N LYS A 188 7.68 8.90 -5.17
CA LYS A 188 8.54 8.21 -4.20
C LYS A 188 7.82 7.90 -2.88
N VAL A 189 7.02 8.83 -2.37
CA VAL A 189 6.24 8.61 -1.14
C VAL A 189 5.18 7.54 -1.36
N LEU A 190 4.46 7.61 -2.49
CA LEU A 190 3.46 6.61 -2.85
C LEU A 190 4.11 5.23 -3.05
N GLN A 191 5.29 5.17 -3.66
CA GLN A 191 6.07 3.94 -3.83
C GLN A 191 6.46 3.33 -2.48
N VAL A 192 6.92 4.14 -1.51
CA VAL A 192 7.19 3.65 -0.14
C VAL A 192 5.92 3.06 0.49
N LEU A 193 4.79 3.80 0.48
CA LEU A 193 3.53 3.33 1.06
C LEU A 193 3.01 2.04 0.41
N VAL A 194 3.11 1.95 -0.93
CA VAL A 194 2.74 0.76 -1.68
C VAL A 194 3.71 -0.40 -1.42
N SER A 195 5.01 -0.13 -1.26
CA SER A 195 6.01 -1.15 -0.93
C SER A 195 5.77 -1.74 0.45
N ILE A 196 5.39 -0.92 1.43
CA ILE A 196 5.01 -1.37 2.77
C ILE A 196 3.82 -2.33 2.66
N PHE A 197 2.78 -1.90 1.96
CA PHE A 197 1.58 -2.71 1.79
C PHE A 197 1.81 -4.05 1.06
N LEU A 198 2.66 -4.08 0.03
CA LEU A 198 2.88 -5.29 -0.79
C LEU A 198 3.90 -6.25 -0.19
N TYR A 199 4.93 -5.74 0.47
CA TYR A 199 6.06 -6.55 0.95
C TYR A 199 6.04 -6.83 2.46
N HIS A 200 5.31 -6.04 3.25
CA HIS A 200 5.24 -6.21 4.70
C HIS A 200 3.85 -6.64 5.16
N ASP A 201 2.82 -5.85 4.87
CA ASP A 201 1.49 -6.06 5.42
C ASP A 201 0.37 -5.67 4.43
N PHE A 202 -0.47 -6.62 4.02
CA PHE A 202 -1.65 -6.36 3.17
C PHE A 202 -2.79 -5.59 3.91
N SER A 203 -2.43 -4.64 4.76
CA SER A 203 -3.32 -3.84 5.61
C SER A 203 -3.61 -2.47 4.99
N VAL A 204 -4.85 -2.29 4.53
CA VAL A 204 -5.31 -0.98 4.03
C VAL A 204 -5.37 0.05 5.17
N ARG A 205 -5.57 -0.37 6.42
CA ARG A 205 -5.55 0.53 7.58
C ARG A 205 -4.17 1.15 7.78
N ASN A 206 -3.10 0.37 7.65
CA ASN A 206 -1.74 0.88 7.78
C ASN A 206 -1.36 1.78 6.61
N PHE A 207 -1.84 1.48 5.39
CA PHE A 207 -1.74 2.41 4.27
C PHE A 207 -2.42 3.76 4.55
N ILE A 208 -3.64 3.75 5.11
CA ILE A 208 -4.37 4.97 5.50
C ILE A 208 -3.62 5.74 6.59
N LYS A 209 -3.12 5.05 7.64
CA LYS A 209 -2.30 5.67 8.68
C LYS A 209 -1.02 6.29 8.11
N GLY A 210 -0.38 5.63 7.14
CA GLY A 210 0.77 6.17 6.41
C GLY A 210 0.43 7.42 5.60
N LEU A 211 -0.75 7.46 4.96
CA LEU A 211 -1.24 8.66 4.28
C LEU A 211 -1.56 9.79 5.27
N GLN A 212 -2.15 9.48 6.42
CA GLN A 212 -2.40 10.46 7.49
C GLN A 212 -1.10 11.05 8.05
N LEU A 213 -0.06 10.22 8.22
CA LEU A 213 1.25 10.68 8.64
C LEU A 213 1.90 11.59 7.57
N ALA A 214 1.82 11.22 6.29
CA ALA A 214 2.31 12.05 5.20
C ALA A 214 1.57 13.41 5.13
N LEU A 215 0.25 13.40 5.39
CA LEU A 215 -0.55 14.61 5.48
C LEU A 215 -0.06 15.50 6.65
N LEU A 216 0.08 14.92 7.84
CA LEU A 216 0.53 15.64 9.03
C LEU A 216 1.92 16.27 8.83
N GLU A 217 2.87 15.49 8.29
CA GLU A 217 4.24 15.94 8.05
C GLU A 217 4.29 17.05 7.00
N HIS A 218 3.45 17.00 5.95
CA HIS A 218 3.35 18.06 4.94
C HIS A 218 2.92 19.40 5.55
N PHE A 219 1.81 19.39 6.29
CA PHE A 219 1.28 20.61 6.92
C PHE A 219 2.15 21.12 8.08
N HIS A 220 2.95 20.25 8.70
CA HIS A 220 3.89 20.64 9.75
C HIS A 220 5.21 21.20 9.21
N SER A 221 5.76 20.58 8.17
CA SER A 221 7.08 20.96 7.62
C SER A 221 7.04 22.19 6.71
N GLN A 222 5.95 22.41 5.97
CA GLN A 222 5.86 23.49 5.00
C GLN A 222 4.88 24.57 5.45
N PRO A 223 5.33 25.81 5.72
CA PRO A 223 4.43 26.90 6.08
C PRO A 223 3.54 27.34 4.91
N LEU A 224 4.00 27.16 3.66
CA LEU A 224 3.25 27.51 2.45
C LEU A 224 2.11 26.52 2.14
N SER A 225 2.01 25.43 2.92
CA SER A 225 0.90 24.47 2.82
C SER A 225 -0.47 25.09 3.14
N VAL A 226 -0.53 26.31 3.70
CA VAL A 226 -1.78 27.10 3.84
C VAL A 226 -2.48 27.29 2.48
N LEU A 227 -1.70 27.38 1.40
CA LEU A 227 -2.23 27.50 0.02
C LEU A 227 -2.79 26.17 -0.52
N CYS A 228 -2.58 25.04 0.18
CA CYS A 228 -3.08 23.71 -0.16
C CYS A 228 -4.57 23.54 0.22
N CYS A 229 -5.41 24.39 -0.36
CA CYS A 229 -6.84 24.46 -0.10
C CYS A 229 -7.65 24.32 -1.40
N LYS A 230 -8.98 24.30 -1.29
CA LYS A 230 -9.85 24.45 -2.47
C LYS A 230 -9.56 25.78 -3.16
N LYS A 231 -9.71 25.81 -4.49
CA LYS A 231 -9.43 26.97 -5.36
C LYS A 231 -9.86 28.33 -4.78
N GLU A 232 -11.10 28.44 -4.30
CA GLU A 232 -11.64 29.71 -3.79
C GLU A 232 -10.88 30.20 -2.56
N ALA A 233 -10.66 29.33 -1.58
CA ALA A 233 -9.90 29.66 -0.37
C ALA A 233 -8.42 29.91 -0.67
N ALA A 234 -7.81 29.15 -1.58
CA ALA A 234 -6.41 29.32 -1.96
C ALA A 234 -6.14 30.71 -2.58
N LEU A 235 -7.08 31.24 -3.37
CA LEU A 235 -6.95 32.58 -3.97
C LEU A 235 -7.04 33.70 -2.93
N VAL A 236 -7.90 33.55 -1.92
CA VAL A 236 -8.02 34.49 -0.80
C VAL A 236 -6.74 34.47 0.03
N HIS A 237 -6.27 33.28 0.43
CA HIS A 237 -5.03 33.16 1.19
C HIS A 237 -3.81 33.68 0.43
N ALA A 238 -3.76 33.56 -0.90
CA ALA A 238 -2.71 34.15 -1.72
C ALA A 238 -2.68 35.69 -1.65
N THR A 239 -3.82 36.37 -1.47
CA THR A 239 -3.84 37.83 -1.27
C THR A 239 -3.33 38.24 0.12
N GLU A 240 -3.63 37.43 1.12
CA GLU A 240 -3.36 37.68 2.54
C GLU A 240 -1.92 37.33 2.96
N LEU A 241 -1.08 36.85 2.03
CA LEU A 241 0.30 36.46 2.34
C LEU A 241 1.12 37.61 2.93
N SER A 242 1.89 37.30 3.97
CA SER A 242 2.85 38.24 4.55
C SER A 242 4.13 38.32 3.69
N HIS A 243 4.91 39.38 3.84
CA HIS A 243 6.20 39.54 3.15
C HIS A 243 7.13 38.32 3.35
N ARG A 244 7.15 37.75 4.56
CA ARG A 244 7.94 36.54 4.88
C ARG A 244 7.49 35.31 4.11
N ASP A 245 6.20 35.20 3.81
CA ASP A 245 5.67 34.09 3.02
C ASP A 245 5.95 34.29 1.53
N VAL A 246 5.99 35.54 1.06
CA VAL A 246 6.45 35.90 -0.28
C VAL A 246 7.93 35.55 -0.47
N GLU A 247 8.80 35.89 0.50
CA GLU A 247 10.22 35.48 0.47
C GLU A 247 10.36 33.95 0.39
N ARG A 248 9.56 33.20 1.16
CA ARG A 248 9.55 31.74 1.11
C ARG A 248 9.09 31.21 -0.24
N LEU A 249 8.10 31.85 -0.87
CA LEU A 249 7.66 31.50 -2.22
C LEU A 249 8.78 31.74 -3.24
N GLN A 250 9.50 32.85 -3.13
CA GLN A 250 10.64 33.17 -4.00
C GLN A 250 11.80 32.17 -3.84
N GLN A 251 11.99 31.62 -2.64
CA GLN A 251 13.00 30.60 -2.36
C GLN A 251 12.60 29.18 -2.85
N LEU A 252 11.37 28.97 -3.33
CA LEU A 252 10.97 27.66 -3.85
C LEU A 252 11.71 27.34 -5.16
N PRO A 253 12.25 26.11 -5.32
CA PRO A 253 12.93 25.71 -6.55
C PRO A 253 12.05 25.83 -7.80
N SER A 254 10.77 25.48 -7.72
CA SER A 254 9.85 25.62 -8.86
C SER A 254 9.58 27.08 -9.24
N PHE A 255 9.54 27.98 -8.25
CA PHE A 255 9.32 29.40 -8.50
C PHE A 255 10.57 30.04 -9.09
N MET A 256 11.76 29.69 -8.60
CA MET A 256 13.02 30.13 -9.19
C MET A 256 13.12 29.74 -10.67
N ARG A 257 12.78 28.49 -11.03
CA ARG A 257 12.71 28.06 -12.44
C ARG A 257 11.71 28.89 -13.25
N TYR A 258 10.54 29.18 -12.69
CA TYR A 258 9.54 30.00 -13.36
C TYR A 258 10.04 31.42 -13.62
N VAL A 259 10.76 32.03 -12.66
CA VAL A 259 11.38 33.35 -12.80
C VAL A 259 12.47 33.33 -13.90
N GLU A 260 13.30 32.29 -13.95
CA GLU A 260 14.33 32.12 -14.99
C GLU A 260 13.74 32.06 -16.41
N GLU A 261 12.54 31.50 -16.58
CA GLU A 261 11.82 31.41 -17.86
C GLU A 261 11.17 32.74 -18.30
N GLN A 262 10.98 33.71 -17.40
CA GLN A 262 10.35 34.99 -17.72
C GLN A 262 11.33 36.03 -18.30
N GLY A 263 10.78 37.10 -18.90
CA GLY A 263 11.57 38.21 -19.42
C GLY A 263 12.28 39.03 -18.33
N PRO A 264 13.35 39.78 -18.65
CA PRO A 264 14.18 40.49 -17.67
C PRO A 264 13.41 41.57 -16.88
N GLN A 265 12.35 42.15 -17.45
CA GLN A 265 11.49 43.12 -16.75
C GLN A 265 10.59 42.44 -15.72
N GLU A 266 9.97 41.32 -16.07
CA GLU A 266 9.13 40.52 -15.16
C GLU A 266 9.98 39.91 -14.04
N GLN A 267 11.23 39.52 -14.31
CA GLN A 267 12.15 39.04 -13.27
C GLN A 267 12.40 40.07 -12.17
N VAL A 268 12.61 41.35 -12.54
CA VAL A 268 12.82 42.42 -11.56
C VAL A 268 11.55 42.67 -10.74
N GLU A 269 10.38 42.66 -11.39
CA GLU A 269 9.09 42.82 -10.70
C GLU A 269 8.78 41.67 -9.75
N LEU A 270 9.06 40.42 -10.14
CA LEU A 270 8.88 39.23 -9.32
C LEU A 270 9.82 39.16 -8.11
N LEU A 271 10.97 39.83 -8.16
CA LEU A 271 11.93 39.87 -7.05
C LEU A 271 11.73 41.09 -6.15
N THR A 272 11.14 42.17 -6.65
CA THR A 272 11.06 43.46 -5.93
C THR A 272 9.66 43.77 -5.40
N SER A 273 8.60 43.32 -6.07
CA SER A 273 7.21 43.68 -5.76
C SER A 273 6.41 42.51 -5.19
N ASP A 274 6.06 42.60 -3.91
CA ASP A 274 5.23 41.60 -3.22
C ASP A 274 3.83 41.47 -3.85
N ASP A 275 3.20 42.59 -4.21
CA ASP A 275 1.84 42.58 -4.77
C ASP A 275 1.80 41.87 -6.12
N HIS A 276 2.84 42.06 -6.94
CA HIS A 276 2.97 41.35 -8.21
C HIS A 276 3.17 39.85 -8.01
N VAL A 277 4.00 39.43 -7.05
CA VAL A 277 4.19 38.01 -6.72
C VAL A 277 2.87 37.37 -6.26
N LYS A 278 2.04 38.08 -5.49
CA LYS A 278 0.72 37.59 -5.07
C LYS A 278 -0.23 37.37 -6.25
N GLU A 279 -0.29 38.31 -7.19
CA GLU A 279 -1.10 38.16 -8.41
C GLU A 279 -0.62 36.99 -9.27
N VAL A 280 0.69 36.84 -9.42
CA VAL A 280 1.29 35.73 -10.17
C VAL A 280 1.03 34.40 -9.45
N CYS A 281 1.17 34.34 -8.13
CA CYS A 281 0.84 33.18 -7.33
C CYS A 281 -0.61 32.72 -7.56
N GLN A 282 -1.57 33.63 -7.61
CA GLN A 282 -2.96 33.30 -7.94
C GLN A 282 -3.13 32.69 -9.33
N LYS A 283 -2.41 33.21 -10.34
CA LYS A 283 -2.42 32.65 -11.70
C LYS A 283 -1.83 31.24 -11.72
N LEU A 284 -0.67 31.05 -11.10
CA LEU A 284 0.02 29.75 -11.02
C LEU A 284 -0.80 28.71 -10.25
N LEU A 285 -1.41 29.07 -9.12
CA LEU A 285 -2.32 28.19 -8.39
C LEU A 285 -3.53 27.79 -9.23
N ASN A 286 -4.11 28.73 -9.99
CA ASN A 286 -5.21 28.43 -10.90
C ASN A 286 -4.81 27.42 -11.98
N ASP A 287 -3.61 27.55 -12.52
CA ASP A 287 -3.10 26.64 -13.55
C ASP A 287 -2.74 25.27 -12.97
N LEU A 288 -2.19 25.20 -11.76
CA LEU A 288 -1.96 23.95 -11.04
C LEU A 288 -3.27 23.17 -10.79
N HIS A 289 -4.34 23.86 -10.39
CA HIS A 289 -5.66 23.25 -10.24
C HIS A 289 -6.25 22.76 -11.58
N LYS A 290 -6.00 23.48 -12.69
CA LYS A 290 -6.42 23.03 -14.02
C LYS A 290 -5.61 21.81 -14.46
N TYR A 291 -4.30 21.80 -14.19
CA TYR A 291 -3.40 20.69 -14.46
C TYR A 291 -3.91 19.41 -13.77
N HIS A 292 -4.20 19.45 -12.45
CA HIS A 292 -4.74 18.29 -11.73
C HIS A 292 -6.09 17.80 -12.27
N LYS A 293 -6.96 18.71 -12.73
CA LYS A 293 -8.24 18.34 -13.34
C LYS A 293 -8.09 17.63 -14.67
N ASN A 294 -7.07 17.97 -15.46
CA ASN A 294 -6.81 17.35 -16.76
C ASN A 294 -5.97 16.07 -16.63
N TYR A 295 -5.07 16.01 -15.64
CA TYR A 295 -4.15 14.91 -15.43
C TYR A 295 -4.85 13.56 -15.17
N TYR A 296 -5.76 13.48 -14.18
CA TYR A 296 -6.38 12.20 -13.80
C TYR A 296 -7.24 11.54 -14.89
N PRO A 297 -8.09 12.28 -15.63
CA PRO A 297 -8.85 11.71 -16.73
C PRO A 297 -7.96 11.13 -17.82
N ILE A 298 -6.88 11.81 -18.18
CA ILE A 298 -5.95 11.36 -19.23
C ILE A 298 -5.13 10.17 -18.75
N LEU A 299 -4.73 10.17 -17.47
CA LEU A 299 -4.11 9.00 -16.83
C LEU A 299 -5.03 7.77 -16.91
N ARG A 300 -6.32 7.94 -16.64
CA ARG A 300 -7.32 6.87 -16.74
C ARG A 300 -7.50 6.37 -18.18
N CYS A 301 -7.53 7.28 -19.15
CA CYS A 301 -7.57 6.91 -20.57
C CYS A 301 -6.33 6.09 -20.96
N LEU A 302 -5.14 6.53 -20.57
CA LEU A 302 -3.90 5.80 -20.82
C LEU A 302 -3.90 4.43 -20.12
N HIS A 303 -4.41 4.34 -18.90
CA HIS A 303 -4.51 3.07 -18.17
C HIS A 303 -5.43 2.07 -18.89
N ILE A 304 -6.59 2.51 -19.38
CA ILE A 304 -7.50 1.61 -20.11
C ILE A 304 -6.82 1.03 -21.35
N LEU A 305 -6.17 1.88 -22.14
CA LEU A 305 -5.46 1.46 -23.35
C LEU A 305 -4.31 0.49 -23.05
N THR A 306 -3.62 0.69 -21.93
CA THR A 306 -2.40 -0.07 -21.59
C THR A 306 -2.69 -1.33 -20.78
N SER A 307 -3.78 -1.35 -20.01
CA SER A 307 -4.23 -2.50 -19.21
C SER A 307 -4.69 -3.68 -20.08
N SER A 308 -5.16 -3.43 -21.30
CA SER A 308 -5.53 -4.47 -22.26
C SER A 308 -4.32 -5.10 -22.96
N LEU A 309 -3.13 -4.51 -22.84
CA LEU A 309 -1.95 -4.97 -23.57
C LEU A 309 -1.29 -6.20 -22.94
N PRO A 310 -0.78 -7.13 -23.75
CA PRO A 310 0.02 -8.25 -23.25
C PRO A 310 1.33 -7.73 -22.63
N LYS A 311 1.78 -8.36 -21.55
CA LYS A 311 2.98 -8.02 -20.76
C LYS A 311 2.90 -6.75 -19.90
N TYR A 312 1.80 -5.98 -19.94
CA TYR A 312 1.55 -4.83 -19.06
C TYR A 312 2.76 -3.87 -18.94
N PRO A 313 3.25 -3.31 -20.06
CA PRO A 313 4.50 -2.54 -20.07
C PRO A 313 4.48 -1.34 -19.11
N LEU A 314 3.31 -0.74 -18.86
CA LEU A 314 3.13 0.41 -17.97
C LEU A 314 2.42 0.06 -16.65
N GLY A 315 2.37 -1.24 -16.32
CA GLY A 315 1.74 -1.76 -15.12
C GLY A 315 0.32 -2.28 -15.31
N LYS A 316 -0.07 -3.21 -14.42
CA LYS A 316 -1.40 -3.83 -14.40
C LYS A 316 -2.44 -2.93 -13.73
N GLN A 317 -2.01 -2.11 -12.78
CA GLN A 317 -2.90 -1.30 -11.95
C GLN A 317 -2.63 0.18 -12.20
N ILE A 318 -3.68 0.99 -12.12
CA ILE A 318 -3.60 2.44 -12.32
C ILE A 318 -2.55 3.13 -11.43
N ARG A 319 -2.29 2.60 -10.23
CA ARG A 319 -1.28 3.14 -9.31
C ARG A 319 0.15 2.97 -9.83
N GLU A 320 0.45 1.90 -10.56
CA GLU A 320 1.80 1.66 -11.12
C GLU A 320 2.09 2.66 -12.23
N LEU A 321 1.12 2.85 -13.14
CA LEU A 321 1.15 3.89 -14.15
C LEU A 321 1.29 5.27 -13.48
N HIS A 322 0.49 5.57 -12.45
CA HIS A 322 0.57 6.85 -11.75
C HIS A 322 1.95 7.11 -11.16
N ILE A 323 2.55 6.15 -10.46
CA ILE A 323 3.90 6.28 -9.89
C ILE A 323 4.93 6.54 -11.01
N SER A 324 4.86 5.78 -12.12
CA SER A 324 5.74 5.96 -13.27
C SER A 324 5.62 7.36 -13.88
N CYS A 325 4.39 7.85 -14.08
CA CYS A 325 4.12 9.21 -14.57
C CYS A 325 4.58 10.34 -13.63
N LEU A 326 4.66 10.07 -12.32
CA LEU A 326 5.08 11.06 -11.33
C LEU A 326 6.60 11.17 -11.23
N GLU A 327 7.34 10.08 -11.47
CA GLU A 327 8.80 10.06 -11.36
C GLU A 327 9.51 10.54 -12.62
N LYS A 328 8.99 10.17 -13.80
CA LYS A 328 9.60 10.48 -15.10
C LYS A 328 8.55 10.76 -16.16
N ASN A 329 8.99 11.45 -17.21
CA ASN A 329 8.20 11.60 -18.44
C ASN A 329 7.92 10.22 -19.04
N VAL A 330 6.64 9.88 -19.19
CA VAL A 330 6.22 8.56 -19.69
C VAL A 330 6.76 8.29 -21.09
N TRP A 331 6.80 9.32 -21.96
CA TRP A 331 7.23 9.19 -23.35
C TRP A 331 8.75 8.99 -23.54
N GLU A 332 9.55 9.20 -22.50
CA GLU A 332 10.99 8.92 -22.51
C GLU A 332 11.29 7.46 -22.15
N ASN A 333 10.34 6.76 -21.52
CA ASN A 333 10.51 5.36 -21.15
C ASN A 333 10.36 4.45 -22.37
N GLU A 334 11.30 3.49 -22.51
CA GLU A 334 11.24 2.45 -23.54
C GLU A 334 9.94 1.61 -23.43
N GLU A 335 9.42 1.46 -22.21
CA GLU A 335 8.16 0.80 -21.91
C GLU A 335 6.98 1.46 -22.64
N TYR A 336 6.94 2.79 -22.70
CA TYR A 336 5.88 3.50 -23.42
C TYR A 336 6.00 3.32 -24.93
N ALA A 337 7.21 3.37 -25.48
CA ALA A 337 7.42 3.09 -26.90
C ALA A 337 6.96 1.66 -27.27
N SER A 338 7.24 0.69 -26.39
CA SER A 338 6.75 -0.67 -26.54
C SER A 338 5.23 -0.77 -26.46
N ALA A 339 4.59 -0.03 -25.53
CA ALA A 339 3.15 0.04 -25.38
C ALA A 339 2.49 0.61 -26.65
N MET A 340 3.01 1.73 -27.17
CA MET A 340 2.52 2.36 -28.40
C MET A 340 2.68 1.44 -29.62
N GLN A 341 3.77 0.67 -29.69
CA GLN A 341 3.94 -0.34 -30.74
C GLN A 341 2.92 -1.47 -30.64
N LEU A 342 2.58 -1.91 -29.42
CA LEU A 342 1.55 -2.93 -29.21
C LEU A 342 0.14 -2.39 -29.51
N LEU A 343 -0.16 -1.13 -29.16
CA LEU A 343 -1.40 -0.44 -29.52
C LEU A 343 -1.57 -0.34 -31.05
N ARG A 344 -0.48 -0.13 -31.79
CA ARG A 344 -0.48 -0.20 -33.27
C ARG A 344 -0.79 -1.59 -33.81
N MET A 345 -0.83 -2.63 -33.00
CA MET A 345 -1.16 -3.99 -33.43
C MET A 345 -2.55 -4.45 -32.96
N MET A 346 -3.30 -3.60 -32.25
CA MET A 346 -4.64 -3.93 -31.75
C MET A 346 -5.70 -4.03 -32.86
N ALA A 347 -6.70 -4.88 -32.63
CA ALA A 347 -7.85 -5.05 -33.51
C ALA A 347 -8.83 -3.85 -33.44
N LYS A 348 -9.65 -3.67 -34.48
CA LYS A 348 -10.65 -2.58 -34.59
C LYS A 348 -11.64 -2.59 -33.43
N ASP A 349 -12.19 -3.75 -33.08
CA ASP A 349 -13.21 -3.86 -32.04
C ASP A 349 -12.66 -3.56 -30.64
N GLU A 350 -11.45 -4.05 -30.34
CA GLU A 350 -10.79 -3.79 -29.06
C GLU A 350 -10.40 -2.32 -28.91
N LEU A 351 -9.83 -1.72 -29.97
CA LEU A 351 -9.46 -0.31 -29.96
C LEU A 351 -10.68 0.60 -29.86
N THR A 352 -11.74 0.33 -30.63
CA THR A 352 -12.97 1.14 -30.57
C THR A 352 -13.67 1.01 -29.21
N SER A 353 -13.69 -0.19 -28.61
CA SER A 353 -14.19 -0.37 -27.24
C SER A 353 -13.37 0.43 -26.22
N ALA A 354 -12.03 0.37 -26.30
CA ALA A 354 -11.16 1.15 -25.43
C ALA A 354 -11.35 2.66 -25.60
N LEU A 355 -11.46 3.16 -26.84
CA LEU A 355 -11.71 4.57 -27.14
C LEU A 355 -13.11 5.02 -26.66
N LYS A 356 -14.14 4.17 -26.79
CA LYS A 356 -15.49 4.43 -26.24
C LYS A 356 -15.43 4.55 -24.72
N MET A 357 -14.70 3.68 -24.03
CA MET A 357 -14.48 3.79 -22.58
C MET A 357 -13.71 5.07 -22.19
N CYS A 358 -12.71 5.47 -22.98
CA CYS A 358 -12.00 6.74 -22.79
C CYS A 358 -12.94 7.95 -22.94
N ALA A 359 -13.86 7.90 -23.92
CA ALA A 359 -14.87 8.95 -24.11
C ALA A 359 -15.78 9.09 -22.87
N GLU A 360 -16.27 7.97 -22.31
CA GLU A 360 -17.07 7.99 -21.07
C GLU A 360 -16.33 8.62 -19.89
N ILE A 361 -15.03 8.38 -19.76
CA ILE A 361 -14.20 8.97 -18.68
C ILE A 361 -13.97 10.47 -18.86
N LEU A 362 -13.90 10.92 -20.11
CA LEU A 362 -13.67 12.32 -20.42
C LEU A 362 -14.97 13.14 -20.31
N LYS A 363 -16.17 12.56 -20.48
CA LYS A 363 -17.49 13.21 -20.33
C LYS A 363 -17.68 14.07 -19.06
N PRO A 364 -17.29 13.63 -17.85
CA PRO A 364 -17.38 14.46 -16.64
C PRO A 364 -16.37 15.63 -16.60
N GLY A 365 -15.45 15.72 -17.56
CA GLY A 365 -14.45 16.77 -17.68
C GLY A 365 -15.05 18.16 -17.88
N LYS A 366 -14.91 19.03 -16.88
CA LYS A 366 -15.45 20.40 -16.92
C LYS A 366 -14.58 21.38 -17.72
N THR A 367 -13.32 21.05 -18.03
CA THR A 367 -12.38 21.98 -18.67
C THR A 367 -12.59 22.06 -20.18
N THR A 368 -12.33 23.24 -20.76
CA THR A 368 -12.47 23.50 -22.20
C THR A 368 -11.57 22.59 -23.04
N LYS A 369 -10.33 22.33 -22.58
CA LYS A 369 -9.38 21.42 -23.23
C LYS A 369 -9.87 19.96 -23.25
N MET A 370 -10.48 19.48 -22.16
CA MET A 370 -11.07 18.13 -22.13
C MET A 370 -12.30 18.01 -23.03
N ARG A 371 -13.12 19.06 -23.14
CA ARG A 371 -14.24 19.09 -24.10
C ARG A 371 -13.77 19.09 -25.55
N ALA A 372 -12.69 19.82 -25.86
CA ALA A 372 -12.06 19.76 -27.18
C ALA A 372 -11.51 18.37 -27.48
N ALA A 373 -10.84 17.74 -26.50
CA ALA A 373 -10.34 16.38 -26.63
C ALA A 373 -11.48 15.36 -26.81
N LEU A 374 -12.61 15.53 -26.11
CA LEU A 374 -13.83 14.73 -26.32
C LEU A 374 -14.36 14.86 -27.74
N LEU A 375 -14.54 16.09 -28.23
CA LEU A 375 -15.06 16.31 -29.59
C LEU A 375 -14.14 15.68 -30.64
N GLN A 376 -12.83 15.76 -30.46
CA GLN A 376 -11.87 15.11 -31.36
C GLN A 376 -11.94 13.58 -31.27
N LEU A 377 -12.12 13.03 -30.07
CA LEU A 377 -12.29 11.59 -29.85
C LEU A 377 -13.60 11.07 -30.43
N ASP A 378 -14.71 11.81 -30.26
CA ASP A 378 -16.03 11.48 -30.83
C ASP A 378 -16.00 11.56 -32.36
N ASN A 379 -15.29 12.55 -32.92
CA ASN A 379 -15.05 12.63 -34.36
C ASN A 379 -14.24 11.44 -34.88
N LEU A 380 -13.25 10.96 -34.13
CA LEU A 380 -12.48 9.77 -34.49
C LEU A 380 -13.35 8.50 -34.37
N LEU A 381 -14.13 8.36 -33.30
CA LEU A 381 -15.08 7.26 -33.11
C LEU A 381 -16.13 7.22 -34.23
N ALA A 382 -16.67 8.38 -34.64
CA ALA A 382 -17.59 8.48 -35.75
C ALA A 382 -16.95 8.04 -37.08
N LYS A 383 -15.65 8.28 -37.28
CA LYS A 383 -14.89 7.76 -38.44
C LYS A 383 -14.63 6.26 -38.35
N PHE A 384 -14.57 5.67 -37.15
CA PHE A 384 -14.46 4.22 -36.97
C PHE A 384 -15.79 3.49 -37.15
N ASP A 385 -16.90 4.13 -36.78
CA ASP A 385 -18.28 3.62 -36.91
C ASP A 385 -18.85 3.84 -38.33
N GLN A 386 -18.20 4.65 -39.18
CA GLN A 386 -18.49 4.65 -40.61
C GLN A 386 -18.23 3.23 -41.14
N PRO A 387 -19.25 2.57 -41.74
CA PRO A 387 -19.07 1.23 -42.28
C PRO A 387 -17.95 1.28 -43.30
N ASP A 388 -17.06 0.29 -43.25
CA ASP A 388 -16.07 0.10 -44.29
C ASP A 388 -16.84 -0.06 -45.63
N ASP A 389 -16.90 0.99 -46.45
CA ASP A 389 -17.31 0.93 -47.87
C ASP A 389 -16.26 0.16 -48.71
N LEU A 390 -15.67 -0.88 -48.12
CA LEU A 390 -14.61 -1.72 -48.68
C LEU A 390 -14.98 -3.21 -48.70
N ALA A 391 -16.15 -3.61 -48.16
CA ALA A 391 -16.75 -4.90 -48.52
C ALA A 391 -17.08 -5.02 -50.02
N ALA A 392 -17.09 -3.88 -50.75
CA ALA A 392 -17.22 -3.85 -52.20
C ALA A 392 -15.88 -3.95 -52.98
N ALA A 393 -14.73 -3.80 -52.31
CA ALA A 393 -13.42 -3.89 -52.97
C ALA A 393 -12.71 -5.23 -52.77
N GLU A 394 -13.10 -6.03 -51.77
CA GLU A 394 -12.59 -7.40 -51.60
C GLU A 394 -13.21 -8.41 -52.58
N ASN A 395 -14.36 -8.07 -53.21
CA ASN A 395 -15.01 -8.92 -54.22
C ASN A 395 -14.60 -8.63 -55.68
N ALA A 396 -13.74 -7.63 -55.93
CA ALA A 396 -13.21 -7.33 -57.27
C ALA A 396 -11.78 -7.86 -57.49
N ALA A 397 -11.14 -8.43 -56.46
CA ALA A 397 -9.84 -9.11 -56.55
C ALA A 397 -9.97 -10.64 -56.39
N GLY A 398 -11.18 -11.17 -56.61
CA GLY A 398 -11.55 -12.58 -56.43
C GLY A 398 -11.23 -13.51 -57.61
N GLU A 399 -10.53 -13.06 -58.65
CA GLU A 399 -10.23 -13.91 -59.83
C GLU A 399 -8.76 -14.30 -60.05
N ASP A 400 -7.84 -14.07 -59.09
CA ASP A 400 -6.41 -14.45 -59.27
C ASP A 400 -5.82 -15.34 -58.14
N LEU A 401 -6.67 -16.04 -57.38
CA LEU A 401 -6.22 -16.88 -56.25
C LEU A 401 -6.19 -18.40 -56.50
N THR A 402 -6.45 -18.87 -57.73
CA THR A 402 -6.35 -20.30 -58.07
C THR A 402 -5.03 -20.68 -58.76
N SER A 403 -3.87 -20.22 -58.28
CA SER A 403 -2.59 -20.90 -58.58
C SER A 403 -1.44 -20.51 -57.65
N ARG A 404 -1.47 -20.91 -56.37
CA ARG A 404 -0.20 -21.10 -55.63
C ARG A 404 -0.25 -22.07 -54.45
N GLY A 405 -1.16 -23.03 -54.50
CA GLY A 405 -1.19 -24.17 -53.57
C GLY A 405 -0.32 -25.34 -54.03
N LYS A 406 0.98 -25.15 -54.32
CA LYS A 406 1.95 -26.26 -54.44
C LYS A 406 3.35 -25.78 -54.04
N GLY A 407 3.83 -26.23 -52.88
CA GLY A 407 5.22 -26.01 -52.48
C GLY A 407 5.53 -26.01 -50.98
N LEU A 408 4.75 -26.70 -50.13
CA LEU A 408 5.07 -26.89 -48.71
C LEU A 408 5.72 -28.26 -48.47
N GLN A 409 6.88 -28.50 -49.08
CA GLN A 409 7.77 -29.59 -48.69
C GLN A 409 9.23 -29.20 -49.01
N LYS A 410 9.94 -28.75 -47.98
CA LYS A 410 11.31 -29.18 -47.60
C LYS A 410 11.83 -28.27 -46.49
N LYS A 411 12.45 -28.90 -45.49
CA LYS A 411 13.04 -28.29 -44.28
C LYS A 411 13.85 -27.04 -44.66
N THR A 412 13.49 -25.88 -44.14
CA THR A 412 14.23 -24.62 -44.34
C THR A 412 15.02 -24.28 -43.09
N ASP A 413 16.28 -23.94 -43.28
CA ASP A 413 17.18 -23.42 -42.26
C ASP A 413 16.57 -22.21 -41.56
N LEU A 414 16.83 -22.07 -40.25
CA LEU A 414 16.42 -20.92 -39.43
C LEU A 414 16.74 -19.58 -40.11
N PHE A 415 17.85 -19.53 -40.85
CA PHE A 415 18.31 -18.37 -41.60
C PHE A 415 17.42 -18.02 -42.80
N GLN A 416 16.90 -19.03 -43.52
CA GLN A 416 15.94 -18.83 -44.61
C GLN A 416 14.58 -18.37 -44.09
N LEU A 417 14.17 -18.86 -42.91
CA LEU A 417 12.95 -18.41 -42.24
C LEU A 417 13.07 -16.95 -41.74
N GLN A 418 14.24 -16.57 -41.20
CA GLN A 418 14.52 -15.21 -40.76
C GLN A 418 14.58 -14.24 -41.96
N LYS A 419 15.18 -14.66 -43.08
CA LYS A 419 15.25 -13.88 -44.32
C LYS A 419 13.87 -13.71 -44.96
N THR A 420 13.04 -14.75 -45.01
CA THR A 420 11.66 -14.66 -45.50
C THR A 420 10.77 -13.82 -44.60
N LEU A 421 10.95 -13.87 -43.27
CA LEU A 421 10.26 -12.95 -42.34
C LEU A 421 10.69 -11.50 -42.53
N LEU A 422 11.98 -11.24 -42.79
CA LEU A 422 12.50 -9.90 -43.11
C LEU A 422 11.98 -9.38 -44.46
N GLU A 423 11.86 -10.25 -45.46
CA GLU A 423 11.27 -9.92 -46.77
C GLU A 423 9.76 -9.69 -46.66
N MET A 424 9.04 -10.46 -45.83
CA MET A 424 7.63 -10.21 -45.49
C MET A 424 7.43 -8.90 -44.70
N LYS A 425 8.40 -8.52 -43.86
CA LYS A 425 8.39 -7.24 -43.13
C LYS A 425 8.66 -6.05 -44.06
N LYS A 426 9.50 -6.23 -45.08
CA LYS A 426 9.73 -5.23 -46.14
C LYS A 426 8.52 -5.09 -47.07
N SER A 427 7.88 -6.18 -47.47
CA SER A 427 6.69 -6.14 -48.33
C SER A 427 5.42 -5.65 -47.62
N ARG A 428 5.32 -5.81 -46.29
CA ARG A 428 4.27 -5.15 -45.48
C ARG A 428 4.43 -3.63 -45.42
N ARG A 429 5.66 -3.09 -45.43
CA ARG A 429 5.90 -1.64 -45.47
C ARG A 429 5.52 -0.98 -46.80
N THR A 430 5.41 -1.76 -47.88
CA THR A 430 5.04 -1.29 -49.22
C THR A 430 3.56 -1.51 -49.58
N LYS A 431 2.79 -2.18 -48.72
CA LYS A 431 1.33 -2.28 -48.89
C LYS A 431 0.72 -0.94 -48.50
N LYS A 432 -0.14 -0.35 -49.35
CA LYS A 432 -0.93 0.84 -48.99
C LYS A 432 -1.58 0.56 -47.63
N MET A 433 -1.33 1.41 -46.65
CA MET A 433 -1.91 1.24 -45.32
C MET A 433 -3.42 1.14 -45.46
N SER A 434 -4.01 0.16 -44.78
CA SER A 434 -5.48 0.05 -44.75
C SER A 434 -6.07 1.36 -44.20
N GLN A 435 -7.27 1.74 -44.64
CA GLN A 435 -7.96 2.92 -44.09
C GLN A 435 -8.06 2.84 -42.56
N PHE A 436 -8.26 1.62 -42.02
CA PHE A 436 -8.22 1.36 -40.58
C PHE A 436 -6.84 1.62 -39.96
N GLU A 437 -5.75 1.27 -40.62
CA GLU A 437 -4.38 1.51 -40.10
C GLU A 437 -4.06 3.01 -40.06
N ILE A 438 -4.56 3.78 -41.03
CA ILE A 438 -4.43 5.25 -41.05
C ILE A 438 -5.24 5.87 -39.91
N LEU A 439 -6.50 5.44 -39.72
CA LEU A 439 -7.34 5.93 -38.62
C LEU A 439 -6.79 5.54 -37.25
N ARG A 440 -6.24 4.34 -37.11
CA ARG A 440 -5.55 3.89 -35.90
C ARG A 440 -4.35 4.76 -35.60
N ASP A 441 -3.49 5.02 -36.58
CA ASP A 441 -2.30 5.83 -36.37
C ASP A 441 -2.67 7.28 -36.02
N GLN A 442 -3.72 7.85 -36.63
CA GLN A 442 -4.29 9.15 -36.23
C GLN A 442 -4.82 9.15 -34.79
N ALA A 443 -5.54 8.10 -34.39
CA ALA A 443 -6.05 7.99 -33.02
C ALA A 443 -4.91 7.85 -31.99
N LEU A 444 -3.86 7.10 -32.32
CA LEU A 444 -2.70 6.92 -31.46
C LEU A 444 -1.84 8.18 -31.39
N GLU A 445 -1.66 8.91 -32.48
CA GLU A 445 -1.00 10.21 -32.49
C GLU A 445 -1.78 11.24 -31.66
N PHE A 446 -3.11 11.21 -31.76
CA PHE A 446 -3.96 12.02 -30.91
C PHE A 446 -3.79 11.68 -29.42
N ILE A 447 -3.82 10.39 -29.05
CA ILE A 447 -3.56 9.96 -27.67
C ILE A 447 -2.16 10.37 -27.22
N ASP A 448 -1.13 10.20 -28.06
CA ASP A 448 0.24 10.62 -27.75
C ASP A 448 0.32 12.12 -27.51
N SER A 449 -0.38 12.93 -28.31
CA SER A 449 -0.46 14.38 -28.11
C SER A 449 -1.15 14.76 -26.79
N LEU A 450 -2.19 14.03 -26.39
CA LEU A 450 -2.87 14.22 -25.12
C LEU A 450 -1.97 13.85 -23.93
N VAL A 451 -1.24 12.73 -24.04
CA VAL A 451 -0.29 12.28 -23.01
C VAL A 451 0.81 13.33 -22.84
N ARG A 452 1.43 13.79 -23.92
CA ARG A 452 2.51 14.81 -23.87
C ARG A 452 2.05 16.15 -23.32
N SER A 453 0.82 16.56 -23.62
CA SER A 453 0.30 17.88 -23.20
C SER A 453 -0.20 17.91 -21.75
N HIS A 454 -0.56 16.76 -21.17
CA HIS A 454 -1.28 16.73 -19.89
C HIS A 454 -0.74 15.74 -18.84
N LEU A 455 0.15 14.81 -19.20
CA LEU A 455 0.80 13.88 -18.27
C LEU A 455 2.27 14.23 -17.98
N ALA A 456 2.66 15.49 -18.16
CA ALA A 456 3.95 15.98 -17.67
C ALA A 456 4.04 15.80 -16.14
N PRO A 457 5.22 15.47 -15.56
CA PRO A 457 5.43 15.34 -14.13
C PRO A 457 5.05 16.61 -13.37
N PRO A 458 4.52 16.50 -12.14
CA PRO A 458 4.18 17.67 -11.34
C PRO A 458 5.38 18.57 -11.01
N GLU A 459 6.60 18.02 -10.97
CA GLU A 459 7.84 18.79 -10.73
C GLU A 459 8.13 19.83 -11.83
N SER A 460 7.49 19.69 -13.00
CA SER A 460 7.58 20.67 -14.08
C SER A 460 6.62 21.85 -13.91
N GLN A 461 5.67 21.77 -12.96
CA GLN A 461 4.69 22.82 -12.73
C GLN A 461 5.20 23.79 -11.66
N PRO A 462 5.00 25.10 -11.83
CA PRO A 462 5.34 26.06 -10.80
C PRO A 462 4.46 25.88 -9.55
N LEU A 463 5.05 26.08 -8.37
CA LEU A 463 4.40 25.95 -7.05
C LEU A 463 3.85 24.55 -6.71
N TYR A 464 4.35 23.49 -7.37
CA TYR A 464 3.89 22.14 -7.08
C TYR A 464 4.16 21.71 -5.62
N GLU A 465 5.23 22.22 -5.00
CA GLU A 465 5.64 21.89 -3.64
C GLU A 465 4.55 22.16 -2.60
N VAL A 466 3.70 23.17 -2.85
CA VAL A 466 2.56 23.52 -1.98
C VAL A 466 1.59 22.34 -1.82
N CYS A 467 1.35 21.60 -2.91
CA CYS A 467 0.41 20.49 -2.94
C CYS A 467 1.07 19.12 -2.74
N TYR A 468 2.34 18.98 -3.12
CA TYR A 468 3.04 17.69 -3.16
C TYR A 468 3.99 17.48 -1.98
N TYR A 469 3.83 16.34 -1.31
CA TYR A 469 4.76 15.90 -0.27
C TYR A 469 5.85 14.99 -0.82
N SER A 470 7.12 15.42 -0.73
CA SER A 470 8.27 14.76 -1.37
C SER A 470 9.20 13.98 -0.42
N SER A 471 9.07 14.16 0.90
CA SER A 471 10.02 13.61 1.89
C SER A 471 9.78 12.11 2.18
N SER A 472 10.20 11.24 1.26
CA SER A 472 10.05 9.78 1.40
C SER A 472 10.93 9.16 2.49
N ALA A 473 12.12 9.72 2.74
CA ALA A 473 13.06 9.19 3.73
C ALA A 473 12.52 9.33 5.17
N VAL A 474 11.92 10.48 5.49
CA VAL A 474 11.30 10.74 6.81
C VAL A 474 10.14 9.76 7.02
N LEU A 475 9.26 9.64 6.04
CA LEU A 475 8.13 8.73 6.11
C LEU A 475 8.57 7.27 6.28
N ARG A 476 9.60 6.84 5.53
CA ARG A 476 10.16 5.49 5.64
C ARG A 476 10.72 5.21 7.03
N ARG A 477 11.40 6.17 7.65
CA ARG A 477 11.95 6.03 9.02
C ARG A 477 10.85 5.90 10.07
N HIS A 478 9.73 6.62 9.93
CA HIS A 478 8.62 6.55 10.88
C HIS A 478 7.75 5.30 10.71
N LEU A 479 7.48 4.88 9.47
CA LEU A 479 6.62 3.72 9.21
C LEU A 479 7.37 2.40 9.31
N ASN A 480 8.57 2.33 8.73
CA ASN A 480 9.42 1.14 8.73
C ASN A 480 10.66 1.40 9.59
N ALA A 481 10.46 1.42 10.91
CA ALA A 481 11.57 1.54 11.84
C ALA A 481 12.51 0.33 11.71
N THR A 482 13.81 0.59 11.55
CA THR A 482 14.87 -0.43 11.50
C THR A 482 15.77 -0.33 12.73
N PRO A 483 15.27 -0.63 13.95
CA PRO A 483 16.00 -0.42 15.21
C PRO A 483 17.30 -1.24 15.25
N ARG A 484 17.28 -2.46 14.71
CA ARG A 484 18.48 -3.30 14.61
C ARG A 484 19.59 -2.60 13.83
N THR A 485 19.29 -2.06 12.65
CA THR A 485 20.29 -1.35 11.84
C THR A 485 20.79 -0.11 12.56
N SER A 486 19.90 0.67 13.19
CA SER A 486 20.30 1.86 13.96
C SER A 486 21.24 1.54 15.12
N ILE A 487 20.96 0.48 15.89
CA ILE A 487 21.80 0.01 16.99
C ILE A 487 23.14 -0.53 16.46
N GLN A 488 23.12 -1.35 15.41
CA GLN A 488 24.36 -1.87 14.81
C GLN A 488 25.22 -0.76 14.24
N THR A 489 24.65 0.23 13.55
CA THR A 489 25.39 1.41 13.08
C THR A 489 25.95 2.23 14.25
N ALA A 490 25.20 2.39 15.34
CA ALA A 490 25.67 3.10 16.52
C ALA A 490 26.85 2.40 17.21
N LEU A 491 26.81 1.07 17.32
CA LEU A 491 27.86 0.26 17.94
C LEU A 491 29.09 0.06 17.02
N SER A 492 28.88 -0.06 15.71
CA SER A 492 29.98 -0.19 14.74
C SER A 492 30.68 1.15 14.47
N ASN A 493 29.91 2.23 14.28
CA ASN A 493 30.41 3.54 13.94
C ASN A 493 29.75 4.66 14.78
N PRO A 494 30.25 4.92 16.00
CA PRO A 494 29.72 5.94 16.90
C PRO A 494 29.83 7.38 16.35
N TYR A 495 30.74 7.62 15.39
CA TYR A 495 30.94 8.93 14.77
C TYR A 495 29.66 9.48 14.13
N HIS A 496 28.83 8.61 13.55
CA HIS A 496 27.58 9.01 12.88
C HIS A 496 26.62 9.78 13.82
N TYR A 497 26.68 9.51 15.12
CA TYR A 497 25.83 10.16 16.13
C TYR A 497 26.59 11.21 16.95
N LEU A 498 27.82 10.92 17.37
CA LEU A 498 28.60 11.80 18.27
C LEU A 498 29.38 12.89 17.53
N LYS A 499 29.64 12.73 16.22
CA LYS A 499 30.35 13.68 15.35
C LYS A 499 31.68 14.21 15.92
N ASN A 500 32.40 13.36 16.65
CA ASN A 500 33.73 13.68 17.19
C ASN A 500 34.81 13.09 16.28
N GLU A 501 35.73 13.91 15.79
CA GLU A 501 36.79 13.51 14.84
C GLU A 501 37.68 12.38 15.39
N ASN A 502 37.87 12.29 16.70
CA ASN A 502 38.65 11.23 17.34
C ASN A 502 38.04 9.81 17.17
N LEU A 503 36.75 9.74 16.82
CA LEU A 503 36.00 8.49 16.60
C LEU A 503 36.00 8.05 15.13
N LEU A 504 36.61 8.83 14.24
CA LEU A 504 36.79 8.44 12.83
C LEU A 504 37.77 7.27 12.78
N ALA A 505 37.24 6.09 12.44
CA ALA A 505 38.01 4.88 12.20
C ALA A 505 37.58 4.29 10.86
N GLU A 506 38.53 3.70 10.13
CA GLU A 506 38.23 2.93 8.92
C GLU A 506 37.40 1.68 9.27
N ASP A 507 36.59 1.21 8.32
CA ASP A 507 35.74 0.05 8.50
C ASP A 507 36.56 -1.17 8.95
N GLY A 508 36.18 -1.75 10.09
CA GLY A 508 36.88 -2.89 10.71
C GLY A 508 37.97 -2.55 11.72
N THR A 509 38.35 -1.27 11.88
CA THR A 509 39.31 -0.86 12.92
C THR A 509 38.59 -0.39 14.19
N VAL A 510 39.19 -0.65 15.35
CA VAL A 510 38.69 -0.13 16.64
C VAL A 510 39.33 1.24 16.86
N SER A 511 38.52 2.31 16.95
CA SER A 511 39.04 3.62 17.34
C SER A 511 39.46 3.59 18.80
N ASN A 512 40.64 4.13 19.07
CA ASN A 512 41.19 4.30 20.40
C ASN A 512 40.34 5.22 21.30
N ALA A 513 39.44 6.03 20.76
CA ALA A 513 38.56 6.89 21.55
C ALA A 513 37.12 6.34 21.69
N ALA A 514 36.85 5.12 21.20
CA ALA A 514 35.50 4.57 21.16
C ALA A 514 34.96 4.25 22.57
N PRO A 515 33.63 4.39 22.81
CA PRO A 515 33.00 3.93 24.04
C PRO A 515 33.19 2.42 24.28
N ASP A 516 33.23 2.00 25.55
CA ASP A 516 33.50 0.60 25.94
C ASP A 516 32.57 -0.41 25.26
N ILE A 517 31.27 -0.13 25.23
CA ILE A 517 30.28 -0.99 24.57
C ILE A 517 30.57 -1.18 23.08
N CYS A 518 31.14 -0.18 22.41
CA CYS A 518 31.48 -0.25 20.99
C CYS A 518 32.75 -1.09 20.77
N ILE A 519 33.74 -0.99 21.66
CA ILE A 519 34.94 -1.82 21.64
C ILE A 519 34.57 -3.29 21.88
N VAL A 520 33.82 -3.55 22.95
CA VAL A 520 33.34 -4.88 23.32
C VAL A 520 32.47 -5.46 22.20
N TYR A 521 31.62 -4.64 21.57
CA TYR A 521 30.88 -5.05 20.37
C TYR A 521 31.79 -5.37 19.17
N LYS A 522 32.82 -4.59 18.85
CA LYS A 522 33.71 -4.97 17.74
C LYS A 522 34.42 -6.30 17.99
N LEU A 523 34.91 -6.52 19.21
CA LEU A 523 35.51 -7.78 19.61
C LEU A 523 34.51 -8.96 19.57
N HIS A 524 33.24 -8.74 19.94
CA HIS A 524 32.22 -9.79 19.87
C HIS A 524 31.95 -10.26 18.43
N LEU A 525 32.16 -9.39 17.42
CA LEU A 525 31.94 -9.73 16.02
C LEU A 525 33.01 -10.70 15.50
N GLU A 526 34.25 -10.55 15.95
CA GLU A 526 35.39 -11.43 15.63
C GLU A 526 35.28 -12.80 16.33
N CYS A 527 34.59 -12.84 17.47
CA CYS A 527 34.37 -14.07 18.20
C CYS A 527 33.35 -15.01 17.52
N GLY A 528 33.55 -16.32 17.73
CA GLY A 528 32.64 -17.36 17.29
C GLY A 528 31.33 -17.43 18.09
N ARG A 529 30.60 -18.55 17.93
CA ARG A 529 29.28 -18.75 18.57
C ARG A 529 29.33 -18.77 20.09
N LEU A 530 30.39 -19.34 20.67
CA LEU A 530 30.65 -19.37 22.10
C LEU A 530 31.87 -18.50 22.37
N ILE A 531 31.71 -17.49 23.22
CA ILE A 531 32.73 -16.52 23.56
C ILE A 531 33.22 -16.85 24.98
N ASN A 532 34.51 -17.09 25.14
CA ASN A 532 35.14 -17.20 26.45
C ASN A 532 35.23 -15.80 27.09
N LEU A 533 34.67 -15.62 28.28
CA LEU A 533 34.65 -14.33 28.96
C LEU A 533 36.05 -13.83 29.31
N TYR A 534 36.96 -14.74 29.65
CA TYR A 534 38.32 -14.36 30.05
C TYR A 534 39.15 -13.87 28.86
N ASP A 535 39.17 -14.62 27.76
CA ASP A 535 39.87 -14.22 26.52
C ASP A 535 39.31 -12.89 25.98
N TRP A 536 37.99 -12.69 26.11
CA TRP A 536 37.34 -11.45 25.69
C TRP A 536 37.70 -10.25 26.57
N LEU A 537 37.84 -10.46 27.89
CA LEU A 537 38.31 -9.45 28.84
C LEU A 537 39.77 -9.07 28.57
N GLU A 538 40.64 -10.04 28.29
CA GLU A 538 42.05 -9.78 27.94
C GLU A 538 42.17 -8.99 26.63
N ALA A 539 41.38 -9.36 25.61
CA ALA A 539 41.32 -8.63 24.35
C ALA A 539 40.83 -7.18 24.55
N TYR A 540 39.80 -6.98 25.38
CA TYR A 540 39.30 -5.65 25.75
C TYR A 540 40.37 -4.83 26.48
N ALA A 541 41.04 -5.40 27.49
CA ALA A 541 42.08 -4.72 28.25
C ALA A 541 43.26 -4.29 27.36
N THR A 542 43.62 -5.12 26.37
CA THR A 542 44.66 -4.80 25.38
C THR A 542 44.28 -3.59 24.53
N VAL A 543 43.07 -3.57 23.98
CA VAL A 543 42.57 -2.46 23.15
C VAL A 543 42.44 -1.17 23.95
N VAL A 544 41.95 -1.23 25.19
CA VAL A 544 41.83 -0.05 26.05
C VAL A 544 43.20 0.49 26.48
N SER A 545 44.18 -0.37 26.72
CA SER A 545 45.54 0.09 27.07
C SER A 545 46.22 0.79 25.89
N ALA A 546 46.00 0.29 24.66
CA ALA A 546 46.43 0.98 23.44
C ALA A 546 45.71 2.32 23.24
N ALA A 547 44.42 2.38 23.60
CA ALA A 547 43.62 3.59 23.57
C ALA A 547 44.09 4.68 24.55
N GLU A 548 44.53 4.28 25.74
CA GLU A 548 45.08 5.15 26.78
C GLU A 548 46.49 5.67 26.44
N GLY A 549 47.09 5.22 25.32
CA GLY A 549 48.42 5.63 24.88
C GLY A 549 49.54 5.00 25.71
N MET A 550 49.28 3.88 26.40
CA MET A 550 50.31 3.14 27.12
C MET A 550 51.31 2.51 26.13
N ASP A 551 52.59 2.52 26.49
CA ASP A 551 53.64 1.92 25.68
C ASP A 551 53.42 0.40 25.58
N PRO A 552 53.37 -0.20 24.37
CA PRO A 552 53.23 -1.64 24.19
C PRO A 552 54.35 -2.46 24.86
N ASP A 553 55.51 -1.86 25.12
CA ASP A 553 56.63 -2.50 25.84
C ASP A 553 56.54 -2.35 27.37
N SER A 554 55.52 -1.65 27.89
CA SER A 554 55.31 -1.50 29.33
C SER A 554 54.74 -2.76 29.98
N ALA A 555 55.20 -3.07 31.19
CA ALA A 555 54.75 -4.25 31.95
C ALA A 555 53.26 -4.20 32.36
N ASP A 556 52.61 -3.05 32.24
CA ASP A 556 51.19 -2.85 32.55
C ASP A 556 50.30 -2.83 31.29
N PHE A 557 50.87 -2.98 30.08
CA PHE A 557 50.12 -3.06 28.83
C PHE A 557 49.26 -4.34 28.79
N GLY A 558 47.94 -4.17 28.61
CA GLY A 558 46.99 -5.29 28.58
C GLY A 558 46.67 -5.89 29.95
N LYS A 559 47.19 -5.33 31.04
CA LYS A 559 46.89 -5.79 32.39
C LYS A 559 45.46 -5.43 32.78
N VAL A 560 44.73 -6.41 33.31
CA VAL A 560 43.36 -6.22 33.80
C VAL A 560 43.41 -5.51 35.15
N ASP A 561 43.11 -4.22 35.14
CA ASP A 561 42.86 -3.42 36.34
C ASP A 561 41.41 -3.60 36.84
N GLU A 562 41.15 -3.34 38.13
CA GLU A 562 39.81 -3.43 38.73
C GLU A 562 38.81 -2.51 37.99
N LEU A 563 39.25 -1.33 37.55
CA LEU A 563 38.44 -0.40 36.77
C LEU A 563 38.14 -0.92 35.36
N LYS A 564 39.14 -1.49 34.67
CA LYS A 564 38.94 -2.11 33.34
C LYS A 564 38.00 -3.31 33.44
N HIS A 565 38.12 -4.10 34.51
CA HIS A 565 37.23 -5.22 34.79
C HIS A 565 35.78 -4.76 35.02
N ALA A 566 35.55 -3.72 35.82
CA ALA A 566 34.22 -3.17 36.08
C ALA A 566 33.56 -2.62 34.79
N ARG A 567 34.31 -1.86 33.98
CA ARG A 567 33.85 -1.32 32.69
C ARG A 567 33.50 -2.44 31.70
N PHE A 568 34.30 -3.49 31.64
CA PHE A 568 34.01 -4.67 30.84
C PHE A 568 32.71 -5.35 31.28
N ILE A 569 32.53 -5.63 32.58
CA ILE A 569 31.29 -6.24 33.10
C ILE A 569 30.07 -5.40 32.74
N GLN A 570 30.17 -4.07 32.85
CA GLN A 570 29.09 -3.17 32.44
C GLN A 570 28.77 -3.31 30.95
N ALA A 571 29.77 -3.21 30.07
CA ALA A 571 29.57 -3.33 28.62
C ALA A 571 29.01 -4.70 28.20
N VAL A 572 29.46 -5.79 28.84
CA VAL A 572 28.91 -7.14 28.65
C VAL A 572 27.45 -7.22 29.10
N SER A 573 27.13 -6.64 30.25
CA SER A 573 25.75 -6.61 30.77
C SER A 573 24.82 -5.80 29.84
N GLU A 574 25.30 -4.68 29.30
CA GLU A 574 24.55 -3.88 28.32
C GLU A 574 24.34 -4.65 27.00
N LEU A 575 25.32 -5.42 26.53
CA LEU A 575 25.16 -6.28 25.36
C LEU A 575 24.21 -7.46 25.60
N GLU A 576 24.18 -8.02 26.81
CA GLU A 576 23.18 -9.03 27.20
C GLU A 576 21.79 -8.41 27.24
N PHE A 577 21.65 -7.20 27.80
CA PHE A 577 20.38 -6.47 27.83
C PHE A 577 19.84 -6.17 26.42
N LEU A 578 20.73 -5.77 25.50
CA LEU A 578 20.38 -5.55 24.08
C LEU A 578 20.11 -6.85 23.31
N GLY A 579 20.39 -8.02 23.89
CA GLY A 579 20.14 -9.33 23.30
C GLY A 579 21.19 -9.78 22.26
N PHE A 580 22.39 -9.19 22.25
CA PHE A 580 23.49 -9.65 21.41
C PHE A 580 24.11 -10.95 21.92
N ILE A 581 24.14 -11.11 23.25
CA ILE A 581 24.68 -12.28 23.95
C ILE A 581 23.67 -12.83 24.96
N LYS A 582 23.88 -14.07 25.39
CA LYS A 582 23.12 -14.74 26.46
C LYS A 582 24.03 -15.62 27.30
N SER A 583 23.84 -15.61 28.61
CA SER A 583 24.43 -16.58 29.53
C SER A 583 24.11 -18.03 29.14
N THR A 584 25.14 -18.88 29.04
CA THR A 584 24.99 -20.30 28.69
C THR A 584 25.53 -21.20 29.80
N LYS A 585 24.87 -22.33 30.03
CA LYS A 585 25.33 -23.39 30.94
C LYS A 585 26.10 -24.50 30.21
N GLN A 586 26.30 -24.37 28.89
CA GLN A 586 26.96 -25.41 28.07
C GLN A 586 28.46 -25.53 28.37
N LYS A 587 29.12 -24.40 28.68
CA LYS A 587 30.52 -24.34 29.12
C LYS A 587 30.63 -23.31 30.24
N THR A 588 31.47 -23.58 31.23
CA THR A 588 31.80 -22.64 32.30
C THR A 588 32.47 -21.40 31.72
N ASP A 589 32.13 -20.22 32.23
CA ASP A 589 32.72 -18.92 31.84
C ASP A 589 32.59 -18.56 30.35
N HIS A 590 31.56 -19.09 29.68
CA HIS A 590 31.25 -18.73 28.30
C HIS A 590 29.89 -18.03 28.19
N VAL A 591 29.80 -17.14 27.21
CA VAL A 591 28.53 -16.55 26.74
C VAL A 591 28.24 -17.01 25.31
N SER A 592 26.96 -17.18 24.99
CA SER A 592 26.52 -17.51 23.64
C SER A 592 26.15 -16.25 22.89
N ARG A 593 26.71 -16.07 21.70
CA ARG A 593 26.29 -15.05 20.75
C ARG A 593 24.92 -15.42 20.15
N LEU A 594 24.00 -14.45 20.07
CA LEU A 594 22.65 -14.64 19.54
C LEU A 594 22.44 -14.03 18.15
N THR A 595 23.27 -13.07 17.77
CA THR A 595 23.14 -12.32 16.52
C THR A 595 24.23 -12.69 15.51
N TRP A 596 23.89 -12.59 14.22
CA TRP A 596 24.80 -12.85 13.10
C TRP A 596 24.99 -11.57 12.28
N GLY A 597 26.18 -11.41 11.70
CA GLY A 597 26.56 -10.31 10.81
C GLY A 597 27.31 -9.18 11.52
N GLY A 598 28.61 -9.06 11.25
CA GLY A 598 29.23 -7.75 11.13
C GLY A 598 28.80 -7.20 9.76
N CYS A 599 28.37 -5.94 9.71
CA CYS A 599 28.18 -5.27 8.43
C CYS A 599 29.55 -4.88 7.88
#